data_AF-A0A4Q1KTM9-F1
#
_entry.id   AF-A0A4Q1KTM9-F1
#
_cell.length_a   1.000
_cell.length_b   1.000
_cell.length_c   1.000
_cell.angle_alpha   90.00
_cell.angle_beta   90.00
_cell.angle_gamma   90.00
#
_symmetry.space_group_name_H-M   'P 1'
#
loop_
_entity.id
_entity.type
_entity.pdbx_description
1 polymer ?
#
loop_
_entity_poly.entity_id
_entity_poly.type
_entity_poly.pdbx_seq_one_letter_code
_entity_poly.pdbx_strand_id
1 'polypeptide(L)'
;MFNDIVGNYKSRNNYLTIELKEDGSFFYKDNLKREISFGKWIYNGTEIKLISENPIHITDYFSSYKLITDFSKVLKLKNKDKLILNNKSLSKG
;
A
#
# COMPACT_ATOMS: atom_id res chain seq x y z
N MET A 1 -12.21 -14.41 -6.65
CA MET A 1 -10.77 -14.63 -6.40
C MET A 1 -10.00 -13.35 -6.04
N PHE A 2 -10.48 -12.13 -6.32
CA PHE A 2 -9.82 -10.87 -5.88
C PHE A 2 -10.01 -10.56 -4.38
N ASN A 3 -11.16 -10.92 -3.80
CA ASN A 3 -11.51 -10.56 -2.41
C ASN A 3 -10.56 -11.11 -1.35
N ASP A 4 -9.84 -12.20 -1.63
CA ASP A 4 -8.94 -12.81 -0.63
C ASP A 4 -7.74 -11.93 -0.31
N ILE A 5 -7.34 -11.06 -1.25
CA ILE A 5 -6.14 -10.20 -1.17
C ILE A 5 -6.48 -8.80 -0.67
N VAL A 6 -7.76 -8.41 -0.72
CA VAL A 6 -8.23 -7.13 -0.17
C VAL A 6 -8.08 -7.14 1.34
N GLY A 7 -7.60 -6.04 1.91
CA GLY A 7 -7.51 -5.87 3.36
C GLY A 7 -6.33 -4.99 3.80
N ASN A 8 -6.13 -4.93 5.12
CA ASN A 8 -5.12 -4.09 5.73
C ASN A 8 -3.91 -4.92 6.16
N TYR A 9 -2.76 -4.64 5.56
CA TYR A 9 -1.49 -5.31 5.79
C TYR A 9 -0.55 -4.42 6.58
N LYS A 10 -0.05 -4.93 7.71
CA LYS A 10 0.81 -4.18 8.63
C LYS A 10 2.10 -4.92 8.90
N SER A 11 3.17 -4.16 9.02
CA SER A 11 4.42 -4.65 9.61
C SER A 11 4.23 -4.94 11.11
N ARG A 12 5.07 -5.80 11.71
CA ARG A 12 4.98 -6.19 13.13
C ARG A 12 4.88 -5.00 14.11
N ASN A 13 5.54 -3.88 13.80
CA ASN A 13 5.55 -2.67 14.65
C ASN A 13 4.72 -1.53 14.04
N ASN A 14 3.83 -1.82 13.09
CA ASN A 14 2.99 -0.83 12.38
C ASN A 14 3.75 0.33 11.73
N TYR A 15 5.07 0.21 11.51
CA TYR A 15 5.85 1.28 10.87
C TYR A 15 5.48 1.44 9.39
N LEU A 16 5.03 0.35 8.76
CA LEU A 16 4.50 0.31 7.41
C LEU A 16 3.10 -0.32 7.44
N THR A 17 2.15 0.36 6.79
CA THR A 17 0.77 -0.07 6.58
C THR A 17 0.42 0.06 5.11
N ILE A 18 -0.23 -0.97 4.56
CA ILE A 18 -0.76 -0.98 3.19
C ILE A 18 -2.20 -1.50 3.25
N GLU A 19 -3.14 -0.73 2.76
CA GLU A 19 -4.53 -1.14 2.62
C GLU A 19 -4.85 -1.31 1.13
N LEU A 20 -5.37 -2.48 0.77
CA LEU A 20 -5.89 -2.78 -0.56
C LEU A 20 -7.41 -2.83 -0.46
N LYS A 21 -8.10 -2.03 -1.26
CA LYS A 21 -9.56 -1.91 -1.27
C LYS A 21 -10.19 -2.64 -2.45
N GLU A 22 -11.47 -2.99 -2.31
CA GLU A 22 -12.23 -3.72 -3.33
C GLU A 22 -12.42 -2.93 -4.63
N ASP A 23 -12.42 -1.61 -4.56
CA ASP A 23 -12.52 -0.70 -5.72
C ASP A 23 -11.22 -0.61 -6.55
N GLY A 24 -10.19 -1.38 -6.19
CA GLY A 24 -8.88 -1.36 -6.84
C GLY A 24 -7.98 -0.22 -6.37
N SER A 25 -8.39 0.55 -5.36
CA SER A 25 -7.58 1.60 -4.76
C SER A 25 -6.69 1.06 -3.63
N PHE A 26 -5.55 1.72 -3.38
CA PHE A 26 -4.71 1.46 -2.22
C PHE A 26 -4.49 2.69 -1.34
N PHE A 27 -4.13 2.43 -0.09
CA PHE A 27 -3.50 3.40 0.81
C PHE A 27 -2.17 2.85 1.33
N TYR A 28 -1.12 3.65 1.24
CA TYR A 28 0.21 3.35 1.75
C TYR A 28 0.57 4.36 2.83
N LYS A 29 1.12 3.88 3.95
CA LYS A 29 1.62 4.73 5.03
C LYS A 29 2.93 4.18 5.59
N ASP A 30 3.98 5.00 5.52
CA ASP A 30 5.29 4.75 6.13
C ASP A 30 5.53 5.77 7.25
N ASN A 31 5.44 5.30 8.50
CA ASN A 31 5.63 6.13 9.69
C ASN A 31 7.08 6.52 9.92
N LEU A 32 8.06 5.73 9.45
CA LEU A 32 9.49 6.05 9.61
C LEU A 32 9.89 7.21 8.72
N LYS A 33 9.40 7.20 7.47
CA LYS A 33 9.65 8.27 6.51
C LYS A 33 8.66 9.41 6.60
N ARG A 34 7.57 9.22 7.35
CA ARG A 34 6.43 10.13 7.42
C ARG A 34 5.84 10.38 6.02
N GLU A 35 5.63 9.31 5.28
CA GLU A 35 5.14 9.34 3.91
C GLU A 35 3.78 8.64 3.79
N ILE A 36 2.91 9.17 2.95
CA ILE A 36 1.67 8.52 2.53
C ILE A 36 1.56 8.52 1.01
N SER A 37 0.86 7.52 0.46
CA SER A 37 0.53 7.49 -0.97
C SER A 37 -0.81 6.80 -1.19
N PHE A 38 -1.47 7.16 -2.28
CA PHE A 38 -2.75 6.62 -2.71
C PHE A 38 -2.70 6.41 -4.23
N GLY A 39 -3.51 5.50 -4.73
CA GLY A 39 -3.60 5.23 -6.17
C GLY A 39 -4.29 3.92 -6.42
N LYS A 40 -3.91 3.24 -7.50
CA LYS A 40 -4.46 1.94 -7.90
C LYS A 40 -3.47 0.81 -7.68
N TRP A 41 -4.01 -0.38 -7.42
CA TRP A 41 -3.23 -1.60 -7.37
C TRP A 41 -3.65 -2.56 -8.50
N ILE A 42 -2.67 -3.30 -9.01
CA ILE A 42 -2.84 -4.30 -10.07
C ILE A 42 -2.27 -5.62 -9.58
N TYR A 43 -3.03 -6.69 -9.72
CA TYR A 43 -2.60 -8.04 -9.36
C TYR A 43 -2.45 -8.92 -10.59
N ASN A 44 -1.33 -9.62 -10.71
CA ASN A 44 -1.01 -10.51 -11.84
C ASN A 44 -1.02 -12.01 -11.47
N GLY A 45 -1.45 -12.38 -10.27
CA GLY A 45 -1.44 -13.77 -9.78
C GLY A 45 -0.35 -14.08 -8.75
N THR A 46 0.73 -13.31 -8.72
CA THR A 46 1.84 -13.51 -7.76
C THR A 46 2.33 -12.22 -7.13
N GLU A 47 2.14 -11.10 -7.83
CA GLU A 47 2.61 -9.78 -7.46
C GLU A 47 1.48 -8.77 -7.50
N ILE A 48 1.56 -7.80 -6.58
CA ILE A 48 0.68 -6.65 -6.50
C ILE A 48 1.53 -5.42 -6.77
N LYS A 49 1.22 -4.71 -7.84
CA LYS A 49 1.87 -3.45 -8.20
C LYS A 49 1.00 -2.29 -7.72
N LEU A 50 1.55 -1.44 -6.86
CA LEU A 50 0.95 -0.18 -6.43
C LEU A 50 1.47 0.94 -7.32
N ILE A 51 0.56 1.76 -7.86
CA ILE A 51 0.91 2.90 -8.71
C ILE A 51 0.07 4.09 -8.25
N SER A 52 0.71 5.17 -7.82
CA SER A 52 -0.01 6.41 -7.56
C SER A 52 -0.57 7.00 -8.85
N GLU A 53 -1.82 7.45 -8.78
CA GLU A 53 -2.35 8.33 -9.81
C GLU A 53 -2.09 9.76 -9.34
N ASN A 54 -1.60 10.62 -10.24
CA ASN A 54 -1.33 12.03 -9.92
C ASN A 54 -2.59 12.66 -9.31
N PRO A 55 -2.56 13.12 -8.05
CA PRO A 55 -3.70 13.84 -7.51
C PRO A 55 -3.78 15.19 -8.22
N ILE A 56 -4.97 15.49 -8.78
CA ILE A 56 -5.26 16.76 -9.44
C ILE A 56 -5.26 17.92 -8.43
N HIS A 57 -5.44 17.62 -7.13
CA HIS A 57 -5.39 18.59 -6.04
C HIS A 57 -4.65 18.02 -4.83
N ILE A 58 -3.49 18.61 -4.51
CA ILE A 58 -2.79 18.39 -3.24
C ILE A 58 -3.17 19.54 -2.33
N THR A 59 -4.23 19.38 -1.55
CA THR A 59 -4.40 20.20 -0.36
C THR A 59 -3.55 19.59 0.74
N ASP A 60 -2.57 20.36 1.24
CA ASP A 60 -1.75 20.08 2.42
C ASP A 60 -2.64 19.85 3.66
N TYR A 61 -3.27 18.68 3.78
CA TYR A 61 -4.17 18.35 4.90
C TYR A 61 -3.57 17.38 5.91
N PHE A 62 -2.28 17.05 5.83
CA PHE A 62 -1.61 16.21 6.83
C PHE A 62 -0.35 16.90 7.35
N SER A 63 -0.49 17.73 8.38
CA SER A 63 0.59 18.51 9.04
C SER A 63 1.77 17.67 9.57
N SER A 64 1.73 16.35 9.42
CA SER A 64 2.81 15.44 9.83
C SER A 64 3.27 14.44 8.77
N TYR A 65 2.64 14.32 7.60
CA TYR A 65 3.01 13.34 6.57
C TYR A 65 3.10 13.98 5.19
N LYS A 66 4.16 13.62 4.45
CA LYS A 66 4.34 14.00 3.05
C LYS A 66 3.52 13.07 2.15
N LEU A 67 2.66 13.64 1.31
CA LEU A 67 2.01 12.90 0.23
C LEU A 67 3.01 12.65 -0.91
N ILE A 68 3.18 11.39 -1.32
CA ILE A 68 4.00 10.99 -2.46
C ILE A 68 3.11 10.62 -3.63
N THR A 69 3.28 11.36 -4.72
CA THR A 69 2.47 11.29 -5.94
C THR A 69 3.17 10.60 -7.11
N ASP A 70 4.49 10.44 -7.04
CA ASP A 70 5.29 9.58 -7.92
C ASP A 70 5.74 8.34 -7.15
N PHE A 71 4.81 7.39 -7.00
CA PHE A 71 4.96 6.21 -6.18
C PHE A 71 4.68 4.94 -6.99
N SER A 72 5.68 4.06 -7.01
CA SER A 72 5.56 2.72 -7.57
C SER A 72 6.23 1.70 -6.66
N LYS A 73 5.49 0.67 -6.27
CA LYS A 73 6.00 -0.45 -5.47
C LYS A 73 5.42 -1.77 -5.93
N VAL A 74 6.24 -2.82 -5.88
CA VAL A 74 5.81 -4.19 -6.16
C VAL A 74 5.90 -5.02 -4.88
N LEU A 75 4.80 -5.65 -4.54
CA LEU A 75 4.62 -6.54 -3.39
C LEU A 75 4.51 -7.98 -3.91
N LYS A 76 5.20 -8.92 -3.29
CA LYS A 76 5.00 -10.35 -3.58
C LYS A 76 3.95 -10.92 -2.64
N LEU A 77 2.95 -11.60 -3.19
CA LEU A 77 1.96 -12.33 -2.43
C LEU A 77 2.58 -13.66 -1.98
N LYS A 78 2.79 -13.83 -0.66
CA LYS A 78 3.25 -15.11 -0.12
C LYS A 78 2.09 -16.06 0.13
N ASN A 79 0.98 -15.53 0.63
CA ASN A 79 -0.32 -16.17 0.75
C ASN A 79 -1.37 -15.07 0.98
N LYS A 80 -2.66 -15.43 1.05
CA LYS A 80 -3.77 -14.48 1.22
C LYS A 80 -3.61 -13.51 2.41
N ASP A 81 -2.86 -13.91 3.44
CA ASP A 81 -2.68 -13.14 4.67
C ASP A 81 -1.30 -12.48 4.79
N LYS A 82 -0.39 -12.67 3.82
CA LYS A 82 0.99 -12.16 3.90
C LYS A 82 1.52 -11.60 2.58
N LEU A 83 2.01 -10.37 2.66
CA LEU A 83 2.72 -9.67 1.58
C LEU A 83 4.18 -9.46 1.93
N ILE A 84 5.05 -9.47 0.92
CA ILE A 84 6.48 -9.17 1.06
C ILE A 84 6.81 -7.90 0.26
N LEU A 85 7.37 -6.88 0.92
CA LEU A 85 7.90 -5.67 0.30
C LEU A 85 9.37 -5.52 0.65
N ASN A 86 10.28 -5.55 -0.34
CA ASN A 86 11.73 -5.38 -0.12
C ASN A 86 12.26 -6.24 1.05
N ASN A 87 11.94 -7.55 1.04
CA ASN A 87 12.25 -8.53 2.10
C ASN A 87 11.57 -8.29 3.46
N LYS A 88 10.71 -7.27 3.60
CA LYS A 88 9.92 -7.03 4.80
C LYS A 88 8.57 -7.70 4.67
N SER A 89 8.19 -8.50 5.68
CA SER A 89 6.89 -9.16 5.73
C SER A 89 5.83 -8.23 6.33
N LEU A 90 4.68 -8.18 5.67
CA LEU A 90 3.45 -7.55 6.14
C LEU A 90 2.41 -8.64 6.35
N SER A 91 1.67 -8.57 7.45
CA SER A 91 0.60 -9.51 7.78
C SER A 91 -0.73 -8.79 7.69
N LYS A 92 -1.75 -9.47 7.16
CA LYS A 92 -3.13 -9.03 7.18
C LYS A 92 -3.60 -8.98 8.63
N GLY A 93 -4.13 -7.82 9.05
CA GLY A 93 -4.68 -7.59 10.40
C GLY A 93 -6.19 -7.58 10.41
#